data_AF-A0A6C0UQE1-F1
#
_entry.id   AF-A0A6C0UQE1-F1
#
_cell.length_a   1.000
_cell.length_b   1.000
_cell.length_c   1.000
_cell.angle_alpha   90.00
_cell.angle_beta   90.00
_cell.angle_gamma   90.00
#
_symmetry.space_group_name_H-M   'P 1'
#
loop_
_entity.id
_entity.type
_entity.pdbx_description
1 polymer ?
#
loop_
_entity_poly.entity_id
_entity_poly.type
_entity_poly.pdbx_seq_one_letter_code
_entity_poly.pdbx_strand_id
1 'polypeptide(L)' 'MVFASDSPFGGRFEQTIDDAVVHGDADMESALHEGPVRVLVNGWVEVPGGRYLSPHAVRHVDVRVPE' A
#
# COMPACT_ATOMS: atom_id res chain seq x y z
N MET A 1 -5.86 27.41 -1.95
CA MET A 1 -5.20 26.33 -1.20
C MET A 1 -4.38 25.53 -2.20
N VAL A 2 -3.06 25.62 -2.13
CA VAL A 2 -2.15 24.99 -3.12
C VAL A 2 -1.49 23.80 -2.43
N PHE A 3 -1.73 22.60 -2.93
CA PHE A 3 -0.99 21.41 -2.49
C PHE A 3 0.22 21.28 -3.41
N ALA A 4 1.38 21.78 -2.95
CA ALA A 4 2.64 21.38 -3.53
C ALA A 4 2.93 19.96 -3.03
N SER A 5 2.45 18.95 -3.76
CA SER A 5 2.86 17.58 -3.53
C SER A 5 4.13 17.36 -4.34
N ASP A 6 5.28 17.61 -3.72
CA ASP A 6 6.59 17.20 -4.23
C ASP A 6 6.75 15.66 -4.05
N SER A 7 5.70 14.94 -4.44
CA SER A 7 5.61 13.50 -4.33
C SER A 7 6.13 12.92 -5.64
N PRO A 8 6.99 11.89 -5.61
CA PRO A 8 7.47 11.21 -6.83
C PRO A 8 6.33 10.55 -7.63
N PHE A 9 5.10 10.60 -7.13
CA PHE A 9 3.88 10.00 -7.67
C PHE A 9 3.14 10.96 -8.60
N GLY A 10 3.84 11.50 -9.60
CA GLY A 10 3.26 12.32 -10.66
C GLY A 10 2.02 11.65 -11.29
N GLY A 11 0.82 12.09 -10.88
CA GLY A 11 -0.44 11.90 -11.59
C GLY A 11 -1.00 10.47 -11.71
N ARG A 12 -0.41 9.45 -11.09
CA ARG A 12 -0.93 8.06 -11.17
C ARG A 12 -1.69 7.72 -9.89
N PHE A 13 -3.02 7.78 -10.02
CA PHE A 13 -4.00 7.64 -8.96
C PHE A 13 -4.01 6.25 -8.27
N GLU A 14 -3.43 5.22 -8.89
CA GLU A 14 -3.31 3.88 -8.31
C GLU A 14 -1.88 3.36 -8.49
N GLN A 15 -1.35 2.67 -7.49
CA GLN A 15 0.01 2.13 -7.49
C GLN A 15 -0.02 0.61 -7.31
N THR A 16 0.52 -0.11 -8.30
CA THR A 16 0.78 -1.55 -8.16
C THR A 16 2.23 -1.75 -7.72
N ILE A 17 2.42 -2.58 -6.71
CA ILE A 17 3.72 -2.97 -6.15
C ILE A 17 3.82 -4.48 -6.26
N ASP A 18 4.88 -4.99 -6.89
CA ASP A 18 5.03 -6.43 -7.15
C ASP A 18 5.44 -7.23 -5.90
N ASP A 19 6.17 -6.60 -4.98
CA ASP A 19 6.55 -7.20 -3.70
C ASP A 19 6.44 -6.19 -2.56
N ALA A 20 5.44 -6.36 -1.70
CA ALA A 20 5.22 -5.55 -0.53
C ALA A 20 4.76 -6.38 0.67
N VAL A 21 5.00 -5.85 1.87
CA VAL A 21 4.40 -6.35 3.10
C VAL A 21 3.39 -5.32 3.60
N VAL A 22 2.17 -5.78 3.89
CA VAL A 22 1.10 -4.93 4.44
C VAL A 22 0.95 -5.25 5.91
N HIS A 23 1.17 -4.27 6.78
CA HIS A 23 1.09 -4.41 8.23
C HIS A 23 -0.21 -3.84 8.79
N GLY A 24 -0.79 -4.56 9.75
CA GLY A 24 -2.04 -4.19 10.41
C GLY A 24 -1.87 -3.42 11.71
N ASP A 25 -0.67 -3.42 12.26
CA ASP A 25 -0.32 -2.71 13.49
C ASP A 25 0.87 -1.76 13.26
N ALA A 26 1.14 -0.92 14.25
CA ALA A 26 2.25 0.02 14.21
C ALA A 26 3.60 -0.63 14.50
N ASP A 27 3.60 -1.78 15.19
CA ASP A 27 4.81 -2.48 15.61
C ASP A 27 5.35 -3.44 14.52
N MET A 28 4.68 -3.50 13.36
CA MET A 28 4.97 -4.38 12.22
C MET A 28 4.90 -5.88 12.55
N GLU A 29 4.27 -6.25 13.66
CA GLU A 29 4.18 -7.64 14.13
C GLU A 29 3.09 -8.43 13.38
N SER A 30 2.01 -7.75 12.97
CA SER A 30 0.90 -8.38 12.24
C SER A 30 0.96 -8.08 10.75
N ALA A 31 1.58 -8.98 9.98
CA ALA A 31 1.50 -8.98 8.53
C ALA A 31 0.10 -9.44 8.06
N LEU A 32 -0.64 -8.56 7.40
CA LEU A 32 -1.94 -8.84 6.77
C LEU A 32 -1.79 -9.49 5.39
N HIS A 33 -0.70 -9.19 4.70
CA HIS A 33 -0.39 -9.72 3.37
C HIS A 33 1.09 -9.53 3.03
N GLU A 34 1.65 -10.48 2.27
CA GLU A 34 2.98 -10.41 1.68
C GLU A 34 2.91 -10.74 0.19
N GLY A 35 3.65 -9.98 -0.63
CA GLY A 35 3.73 -10.13 -2.08
C GLY A 35 3.03 -8.98 -2.82
N PRO A 36 2.49 -9.21 -4.03
CA PRO A 36 2.01 -8.13 -4.86
C PRO A 36 0.75 -7.50 -4.28
N VAL A 37 0.65 -6.17 -4.41
CA VAL A 37 -0.50 -5.37 -3.94
C VAL A 37 -0.80 -4.24 -4.92
N ARG A 38 -2.06 -3.78 -4.92
CA ARG A 38 -2.47 -2.55 -5.59
C ARG A 38 -3.09 -1.59 -4.58
N VAL A 39 -2.45 -0.45 -4.40
CA VAL A 39 -2.92 0.65 -3.55
C VAL A 39 -3.82 1.55 -4.38
N LEU A 40 -5.07 1.66 -3.96
CA LEU A 40 -6.11 2.43 -4.63
C LEU A 40 -6.14 3.89 -4.12
N VAL A 41 -6.69 4.79 -4.95
CA VAL A 41 -6.88 6.22 -4.62
C VAL A 41 -7.54 6.49 -3.27
N ASN A 42 -8.45 5.60 -2.88
CA ASN A 42 -9.28 5.73 -1.70
C ASN A 42 -8.63 5.09 -0.46
N GLY A 43 -7.35 4.70 -0.56
CA GLY A 43 -6.55 4.10 0.51
C GLY A 43 -6.78 2.61 0.71
N TRP A 44 -7.64 1.97 -0.08
CA TRP A 44 -7.81 0.52 -0.02
C TRP A 44 -6.63 -0.18 -0.66
N VAL A 45 -6.29 -1.37 -0.13
CA VAL A 45 -5.24 -2.22 -0.69
C VAL A 45 -5.86 -3.48 -1.24
N GLU A 46 -5.83 -3.64 -2.56
CA GLU A 46 -6.21 -4.88 -3.23
C GLU A 46 -5.04 -5.85 -3.19
N VAL A 47 -5.32 -7.09 -2.80
CA VAL A 47 -4.35 -8.20 -2.82
C VAL A 47 -4.85 -9.31 -3.76
N PRO A 48 -3.97 -10.19 -4.27
CA PRO A 48 -4.36 -11.27 -5.17
C PRO A 48 -5.53 -12.10 -4.65
N GLY A 49 -6.37 -12.56 -5.58
CA GLY A 49 -7.58 -13.31 -5.25
C GLY A 49 -8.80 -12.43 -4.94
N GLY A 50 -8.75 -11.13 -5.24
CA GLY A 50 -9.89 -10.22 -5.08
C GLY A 50 -10.21 -9.85 -3.64
N ARG A 51 -9.25 -10.01 -2.72
CA ARG A 51 -9.37 -9.57 -1.33
C ARG A 51 -8.97 -8.10 -1.23
N TYR A 52 -9.72 -7.34 -0.43
CA TYR A 52 -9.47 -5.93 -0.18
C TYR A 52 -9.20 -5.70 1.30
N LEU A 53 -8.10 -5.01 1.61
CA LEU A 53 -7.74 -4.60 2.95
C LEU A 53 -8.22 -3.16 3.17
N SER A 54 -8.95 -2.97 4.26
CA SER A 54 -9.49 -1.67 4.65
C SER A 54 -8.37 -0.68 4.99
N PRO A 55 -8.47 0.59 4.58
CA PRO A 55 -7.53 1.63 4.99
C PRO A 55 -7.42 1.79 6.51
N HIS A 56 -8.45 1.39 7.26
CA HIS A 56 -8.42 1.43 8.73
C HIS A 56 -7.72 0.21 9.34
N ALA A 57 -7.61 -0.88 8.59
CA ALA A 57 -6.89 -2.07 9.01
C ALA A 57 -5.42 -2.01 8.59
N VAL A 58 -5.08 -1.27 7.53
CA VAL A 58 -3.70 -1.12 7.04
C VAL A 58 -3.03 0.06 7.74
N ARG A 59 -1.90 -0.20 8.39
CA ARG A 59 -1.10 0.83 9.05
C ARG A 59 0.11 1.24 8.21
N HIS A 60 0.83 0.25 7.67
CA HIS A 60 2.03 0.43 6.86
C HIS A 60 2.04 -0.51 5.66
N VAL A 61 2.65 -0.06 4.57
CA VAL A 61 2.94 -0.86 3.37
C VAL A 61 4.41 -0.67 3.05
N ASP A 62 5.20 -1.72 3.22
CA ASP A 62 6.64 -1.69 2.99
C ASP A 62 6.96 -2.35 1.65
N VAL A 63 7.60 -1.60 0.76
CA VAL A 63 8.03 -2.10 -0.56
C VAL A 63 9.34 -2.86 -0.40
N ARG A 64 9.36 -4.14 -0.79
CA ARG A 64 10.59 -4.92 -0.88
C ARG A 64 11.24 -4.62 -2.21
N VAL A 65 12.30 -3.82 -2.19
CA VAL A 65 13.15 -3.61 -3.36
C VAL A 65 14.26 -4.67 -3.31
N PRO A 66 14.35 -5.57 -4.31
CA PRO A 66 15.48 -6.50 -4.38
C PRO A 66 16.78 -5.71 -4.58
N GLU A 67 17.82 -6.07 -3.81
CA GLU A 67 19.17 -5.47 -3.86
C GLU A 67 19.89 -5.70 -5.19
#